data_AF-A0A1G4X2W1-F1
#
_entry.id   AF-A0A1G4X2W1-F1
#
_cell.length_a   1.000
_cell.length_b   1.000
_cell.length_c   1.000
_cell.angle_alpha   90.00
_cell.angle_beta   90.00
_cell.angle_gamma   90.00
#
_symmetry.space_group_name_H-M   'P 1'
#
loop_
_entity.id
_entity.type
_entity.pdbx_description
1 polymer ?
#
loop_
_entity_poly.entity_id
_entity_poly.type
_entity_poly.pdbx_seq_one_letter_code
_entity_poly.pdbx_strand_id
1 'polypeptide(L)'
;MVGDLNPATGQFTHVVHYAGHSFGVMTEHAQLLAKAIGAATLGTHAAVKMKVTEMESGETRQLTFLVGPGIPILVDGPVLPG
;
A
#
# COMPACT_ATOMS: atom_id res chain seq x y z
N MET A 1 6.08 18.67 -4.97
CA MET A 1 7.34 18.23 -4.33
C MET A 1 6.97 17.00 -3.53
N VAL A 2 7.24 15.80 -4.06
CA VAL A 2 7.01 14.54 -3.33
C VAL A 2 8.06 14.55 -2.22
N GLY A 3 7.60 14.88 -1.00
CA GLY A 3 8.44 15.23 0.14
C GLY A 3 9.36 14.08 0.53
N ASP A 4 10.58 14.46 0.89
CA ASP A 4 11.73 13.61 1.05
C ASP A 4 11.59 12.50 2.10
N LEU A 5 12.21 11.39 1.74
CA LEU A 5 12.51 10.24 2.57
C LEU A 5 13.60 10.59 3.63
N ASN A 6 13.42 10.23 4.91
CA ASN A 6 14.58 9.91 5.78
C ASN A 6 14.25 8.84 6.83
N PRO A 7 14.98 7.72 6.83
CA PRO A 7 14.79 6.65 7.77
C PRO A 7 15.82 6.76 8.89
N ALA A 8 15.38 7.09 10.11
CA ALA A 8 16.08 6.55 11.27
C ALA A 8 15.97 5.00 11.34
N THR A 9 15.30 4.35 10.35
CA THR A 9 15.91 3.31 9.45
C THR A 9 14.92 2.58 8.48
N GLY A 10 13.63 2.92 8.39
CA GLY A 10 12.66 2.35 7.42
C GLY A 10 12.03 3.34 6.42
N GLN A 11 12.63 3.48 5.23
CA GLN A 11 12.13 4.31 4.14
C GLN A 11 10.98 3.59 3.43
N PHE A 12 9.78 4.19 3.40
CA PHE A 12 8.70 3.72 2.54
C PHE A 12 9.14 3.86 1.09
N THR A 13 9.21 2.75 0.37
CA THR A 13 9.62 2.74 -1.04
C THR A 13 8.44 2.94 -1.97
N HIS A 14 7.21 2.72 -1.47
CA HIS A 14 5.98 2.79 -2.24
C HIS A 14 4.91 3.57 -1.48
N VAL A 15 3.93 4.06 -2.23
CA VAL A 15 2.73 4.72 -1.70
C VAL A 15 1.51 3.94 -2.14
N VAL A 16 0.63 3.63 -1.18
CA VAL A 16 -0.68 3.03 -1.44
C VAL A 16 -1.73 4.13 -1.33
N HIS A 17 -2.50 4.32 -2.40
CA HIS A 17 -3.66 5.20 -2.39
C HIS A 17 -4.93 4.38 -2.19
N TYR A 18 -5.65 4.65 -1.09
CA TYR A 18 -6.82 3.88 -0.69
C TYR A 18 -7.82 4.75 0.06
N ALA A 19 -9.08 4.72 -0.37
CA ALA A 19 -10.19 5.46 0.25
C ALA A 19 -9.92 6.96 0.48
N GLY A 20 -9.13 7.59 -0.41
CA GLY A 20 -8.76 9.01 -0.30
C GLY A 20 -7.51 9.29 0.55
N HIS A 21 -6.94 8.27 1.20
CA HIS A 21 -5.71 8.38 1.98
C HIS A 21 -4.50 7.87 1.19
N SER A 22 -3.32 8.39 1.54
CA SER A 22 -2.05 7.94 1.01
C SER A 22 -1.20 7.35 2.13
N PHE A 23 -0.71 6.12 1.92
CA PHE A 23 0.04 5.37 2.92
C PHE A 23 1.42 5.00 2.40
N GLY A 24 2.46 5.41 3.11
CA GLY A 24 3.81 4.92 2.88
C GLY A 24 3.92 3.46 3.31
N VAL A 25 4.44 2.62 2.41
CA VAL A 25 4.68 1.19 2.66
C VAL A 25 6.05 0.73 2.16
N MET A 26 6.54 -0.37 2.72
CA MET A 26 7.75 -1.06 2.28
C MET A 26 7.46 -1.87 1.01
N THR A 27 8.51 -2.24 0.26
CA THR A 27 8.40 -3.03 -0.99
C THR A 27 7.65 -4.35 -0.77
N GLU A 28 7.94 -5.07 0.31
CA GLU A 28 7.26 -6.33 0.66
C GLU A 28 5.75 -6.18 0.83
N HIS A 29 5.30 -5.09 1.45
CA HIS A 29 3.89 -4.78 1.62
C HIS A 29 3.24 -4.42 0.28
N ALA A 30 3.93 -3.66 -0.57
CA ALA A 30 3.48 -3.36 -1.92
C ALA A 30 3.35 -4.63 -2.78
N GLN A 31 4.27 -5.59 -2.67
CA GLN A 31 4.18 -6.89 -3.35
C GLN A 31 2.97 -7.71 -2.88
N LEU A 32 2.69 -7.73 -1.56
CA LEU A 32 1.50 -8.41 -1.02
C LEU A 32 0.20 -7.82 -1.59
N LEU A 33 0.13 -6.49 -1.70
CA LEU A 33 -1.01 -5.81 -2.32
C LEU A 33 -1.12 -6.10 -3.82
N ALA A 34 -0.02 -6.02 -4.56
CA ALA A 34 -0.01 -6.32 -6.00
C ALA A 34 -0.48 -7.76 -6.27
N LYS A 35 -0.02 -8.73 -5.47
CA LYS A 35 -0.48 -10.11 -5.55
C LYS A 35 -1.97 -10.25 -5.24
N ALA A 36 -2.47 -9.55 -4.21
CA ALA A 36 -3.89 -9.55 -3.87
C ALA A 36 -4.74 -8.91 -4.98
N ILE A 37 -4.27 -7.83 -5.61
CA ILE A 37 -4.92 -7.15 -6.74
C ILE A 37 -5.01 -8.11 -7.94
N GLY A 38 -3.92 -8.78 -8.29
CA GLY A 38 -3.89 -9.75 -9.38
C GLY A 38 -4.73 -11.01 -9.13
N ALA A 39 -4.90 -11.40 -7.86
CA ALA A 39 -5.72 -12.55 -7.47
C ALA A 39 -7.22 -12.22 -7.33
N ALA A 40 -7.58 -10.95 -7.16
CA ALA A 40 -8.97 -10.53 -7.00
C ALA A 40 -9.72 -10.64 -8.34
N THR A 41 -10.71 -11.54 -8.38
CA THR A 41 -11.56 -11.77 -9.55
C THR A 41 -13.02 -11.41 -9.26
N LEU A 42 -13.87 -11.35 -10.28
CA LEU A 42 -15.30 -11.07 -10.12
C LEU A 42 -15.93 -12.05 -9.11
N GLY A 43 -16.36 -11.54 -7.94
CA GLY A 43 -16.95 -12.35 -6.86
C GLY A 43 -16.01 -12.76 -5.73
N THR A 44 -14.72 -12.42 -5.78
CA THR A 44 -13.77 -12.66 -4.68
C THR A 44 -13.15 -11.35 -4.19
N HIS A 45 -13.08 -11.21 -2.86
CA HIS A 45 -12.38 -10.11 -2.20
C HIS A 45 -11.23 -10.70 -1.40
N ALA A 46 -10.06 -10.06 -1.46
CA ALA A 46 -8.93 -10.33 -0.60
C ALA A 46 -8.83 -9.27 0.49
N ALA A 47 -8.32 -9.66 1.66
CA ALA A 47 -8.01 -8.74 2.75
C ALA A 47 -6.52 -8.82 3.04
N VAL A 48 -5.82 -7.68 2.97
CA VAL A 48 -4.39 -7.61 3.25
C VAL A 48 -4.16 -6.77 4.49
N LYS A 49 -3.68 -7.40 5.57
CA LYS A 49 -3.37 -6.71 6.83
C LYS A 49 -1.88 -6.39 6.89
N MET A 50 -1.52 -5.12 7.04
CA MET A 50 -0.12 -4.69 7.07
C MET A 50 0.08 -3.43 7.91
N LYS A 51 1.32 -3.20 8.33
CA LYS A 51 1.73 -1.96 9.01
C LYS A 51 2.06 -0.91 7.96
N VAL A 52 1.41 0.24 8.05
CA VAL A 52 1.56 1.36 7.11
C VAL A 52 1.69 2.66 7.86
N THR A 53 2.22 3.68 7.19
CA THR A 53 2.30 5.04 7.74
C THR A 53 1.50 5.98 6.87
N GLU A 54 0.58 6.72 7.48
CA GLU A 54 -0.20 7.71 6.75
C GLU A 54 0.68 8.92 6.41
N MET A 55 0.67 9.33 5.15
CA MET A 55 1.57 10.36 4.64
C MET A 55 1.22 11.76 5.13
N GLU A 56 -0.05 12.01 5.48
CA GLU A 56 -0.50 13.32 5.98
C GLU A 56 -0.17 13.52 7.47
N SER A 57 -0.40 12.50 8.30
CA SER A 57 -0.23 12.58 9.75
C SER A 57 1.13 12.08 10.24
N GLY A 58 1.81 11.25 9.45
CA GLY A 58 3.00 10.51 9.88
C GLY A 58 2.70 9.36 10.86
N GLU A 59 1.42 9.08 11.15
CA GLU A 59 1.03 8.04 12.09
C GLU A 59 1.22 6.64 11.48
N THR A 60 1.95 5.78 12.19
CA THR A 60 2.09 4.38 11.80
C THR A 60 1.07 3.50 12.51
N ARG A 61 0.30 2.73 11.73
CA ARG A 61 -0.77 1.86 12.23
C ARG A 61 -0.90 0.58 11.42
N GLN A 62 -1.57 -0.42 12.00
CA GLN A 62 -1.93 -1.63 11.29
C GLN A 62 -3.29 -1.45 10.62
N LEU A 63 -3.34 -1.56 9.29
CA LEU A 63 -4.57 -1.44 8.51
C LEU A 63 -4.86 -2.72 7.72
N THR A 64 -6.14 -2.97 7.48
CA THR A 64 -6.62 -4.04 6.60
C THR A 64 -7.17 -3.40 5.32
N PHE A 65 -6.54 -3.69 4.19
CA PHE A 65 -6.97 -3.24 2.88
C PHE A 65 -7.89 -4.30 2.28
N LEU A 66 -9.12 -3.90 1.93
CA LEU A 66 -10.01 -4.73 1.13
C LEU A 66 -9.64 -4.55 -0.34
N VAL A 67 -9.36 -5.65 -1.03
CA VAL A 67 -8.95 -5.68 -2.44
C VAL A 67 -9.97 -6.51 -3.21
N GLY A 68 -10.55 -5.94 -4.26
CA GLY A 68 -11.63 -6.57 -4.99
C GLY A 68 -12.10 -5.76 -6.20
N PRO A 69 -12.90 -6.37 -7.09
CA PRO A 69 -13.55 -5.64 -8.17
C PRO A 69 -14.36 -4.44 -7.66
N GLY A 70 -14.18 -3.28 -8.27
CA GLY A 70 -14.89 -2.05 -7.89
C GLY A 70 -14.35 -1.35 -6.65
N ILE A 71 -13.25 -1.82 -6.05
CA ILE A 71 -12.55 -1.13 -4.96
C ILE A 71 -11.31 -0.44 -5.53
N PRO A 72 -11.29 0.89 -5.65
CA PRO A 72 -10.13 1.61 -6.16
C PRO A 72 -8.95 1.51 -5.18
N ILE A 73 -7.85 0.95 -5.66
CA ILE A 73 -6.57 0.90 -4.94
C ILE A 73 -5.45 1.08 -5.95
N LEU A 74 -4.49 1.93 -5.63
CA LEU A 74 -3.31 2.18 -6.46
C LEU A 74 -2.05 2.00 -5.62
N VAL A 75 -1.02 1.44 -6.23
CA VAL A 75 0.32 1.31 -5.64
C VAL A 75 1.28 2.06 -6.56
N ASP A 76 1.88 3.13 -6.05
CA ASP A 76 2.87 3.96 -6.74
C ASP A 76 4.26 3.72 -6.13
N GLY A 77 5.31 3.80 -6.94
CA GLY A 77 6.69 3.56 -6.54
C GLY A 77 7.55 2.87 -7.60
N PRO A 78 8.78 2.45 -7.24
CA PRO A 78 9.67 1.69 -8.12
C PRO A 78 9.04 0.37 -8.61
N VAL A 79 9.64 -0.22 -9.64
CA VAL A 79 9.21 -1.53 -10.15
C VAL A 79 9.31 -2.59 -9.06
N LEU A 80 8.22 -3.31 -8.81
CA LEU A 80 8.19 -4.42 -7.87
C LEU A 80 9.03 -5.58 -8.41
N PRO A 81 9.91 -6.19 -7.59
CA PRO A 81 10.57 -7.44 -7.95
C PRO A 81 9.52 -8.54 -8.17
N GLY A 82 9.71 -9.34 -9.23
CA GLY A 82 8.86 -10.48 -9.59
C GLY A 82 9.07 -11.70 -8.72
#